data_AF-X1UBL7-F1
#
_entry.id   AF-X1UBL7-F1
#
_cell.length_a   1.000
_cell.length_b   1.000
_cell.length_c   1.000
_cell.angle_alpha   90.00
_cell.angle_beta   90.00
_cell.angle_gamma   90.00
#
_symmetry.space_group_name_H-M   'P 1'
#
loop_
_entity.id
_entity.type
_entity.pdbx_description
1 polymer ?
#
loop_
_entity_poly.entity_id
_entity_poly.type
_entity_poly.pdbx_seq_one_letter_code
_entity_poly.pdbx_strand_id
1 'polypeptide(L)' 'WAVWCAPCFMIAPVVEELAEEYKGKVKFCKFNVDENPNTAAKYSIRGIPTLLFFKNGEVINQLVGVQPKASIKKLLDENL' A
#
# COMPACT_ATOMS: atom_id res chain seq x y z
N TRP A 1 -7.36 -2.24 -2.03
CA TRP A 1 -8.37 -1.18 -2.18
C TRP A 1 -9.64 -1.81 -2.76
N ALA A 2 -10.75 -1.07 -2.81
CA ALA A 2 -11.97 -1.48 -3.50
C ALA A 2 -12.75 -0.22 -3.96
N VAL A 3 -13.67 -0.37 -4.92
CA VAL A 3 -14.43 0.76 -5.48
C VAL A 3 -15.39 1.42 -4.49
N TRP A 4 -15.84 0.67 -3.48
CA TRP A 4 -16.73 1.14 -2.42
C TRP A 4 -15.96 1.71 -1.21
N CYS A 5 -14.63 1.68 -1.24
CA CYS A 5 -13.79 2.11 -0.13
C CYS A 5 -13.48 3.61 -0.21
N ALA A 6 -14.34 4.46 0.39
CA ALA A 6 -14.08 5.90 0.48
C ALA A 6 -12.69 6.23 1.08
N PRO A 7 -12.23 5.57 2.17
CA PRO A 7 -10.89 5.81 2.71
C PRO A 7 -9.74 5.43 1.77
N CYS A 8 -9.96 4.52 0.83
CA CYS A 8 -8.96 4.16 -0.17
C CYS A 8 -8.74 5.30 -1.18
N PHE A 9 -9.79 6.06 -1.51
CA PHE A 9 -9.64 7.24 -2.36
C PHE A 9 -8.94 8.39 -1.64
N MET A 10 -9.12 8.51 -0.32
CA MET A 10 -8.42 9.54 0.47
C MET A 10 -6.90 9.39 0.45
N ILE A 11 -6.39 8.14 0.48
CA ILE A 11 -4.94 7.87 0.48
C ILE A 11 -4.35 7.79 -0.94
N ALA A 12 -5.17 7.61 -1.98
CA ALA A 12 -4.68 7.39 -3.35
C ALA A 12 -3.76 8.52 -3.87
N PRO A 13 -4.09 9.83 -3.71
CA PRO A 13 -3.20 10.91 -4.16
C PRO A 13 -1.84 10.89 -3.47
N VAL A 14 -1.81 10.54 -2.17
CA VAL A 14 -0.57 10.42 -1.40
C VAL A 14 0.31 9.29 -1.95
N VAL A 15 -0.29 8.15 -2.29
CA VAL A 15 0.44 7.00 -2.87
C VAL A 15 0.92 7.33 -4.29
N GLU A 16 0.14 8.04 -5.08
CA GLU A 16 0.50 8.47 -6.44
C GLU A 16 1.67 9.46 -6.43
N GLU A 17 1.66 10.43 -5.51
CA GLU A 17 2.77 11.37 -5.33
C GLU A 17 4.06 10.64 -4.92
N LEU A 18 3.97 9.70 -3.97
CA LEU A 18 5.12 8.88 -3.58
C LEU A 18 5.60 7.96 -4.72
N ALA A 19 4.70 7.47 -5.57
CA ALA A 19 5.08 6.66 -6.71
C ALA A 19 5.96 7.44 -7.70
N GLU A 20 5.70 8.74 -7.89
CA GLU A 20 6.58 9.59 -8.70
C GLU A 20 7.88 9.99 -7.99
N GLU A 21 7.85 10.29 -6.69
CA GLU A 21 9.06 10.59 -5.92
C GLU A 21 10.07 9.43 -5.89
N TYR A 22 9.57 8.20 -5.84
CA TYR A 22 10.38 6.98 -5.74
C TYR A 22 10.51 6.23 -7.07
N LYS A 23 10.20 6.91 -8.19
CA LYS A 23 10.31 6.33 -9.52
C LYS A 23 11.69 5.74 -9.77
N GLY A 24 11.73 4.49 -10.22
CA GLY A 24 12.96 3.74 -10.44
C GLY A 24 13.62 3.16 -9.18
N LYS A 25 13.13 3.48 -7.98
CA LYS A 25 13.62 2.94 -6.70
C LYS A 25 12.64 1.94 -6.08
N VAL A 26 11.36 2.25 -6.10
CA VAL A 26 10.29 1.43 -5.51
C VAL A 26 9.19 1.21 -6.53
N LYS A 27 8.68 -0.02 -6.61
CA LYS A 27 7.51 -0.34 -7.45
C LYS A 27 6.23 -0.20 -6.63
N PHE A 28 5.32 0.63 -7.10
CA PHE A 28 3.99 0.79 -6.53
C PHE A 28 2.96 0.00 -7.34
N CYS A 29 2.09 -0.73 -6.65
CA CYS A 29 1.04 -1.54 -7.26
C CYS A 29 -0.29 -1.30 -6.55
N LYS A 30 -1.37 -1.24 -7.33
CA LYS A 30 -2.74 -1.25 -6.78
C LYS A 30 -3.29 -2.66 -6.84
N PHE A 31 -3.86 -3.11 -5.75
CA PHE A 31 -4.46 -4.44 -5.62
C PHE A 31 -5.92 -4.33 -5.14
N ASN A 32 -6.86 -4.76 -5.99
CA ASN A 32 -8.28 -4.77 -5.66
C ASN A 32 -8.63 -6.06 -4.91
N VAL A 33 -9.22 -5.93 -3.72
CA VAL A 33 -9.55 -7.07 -2.86
C VAL A 33 -10.77 -7.86 -3.35
N ASP A 34 -11.69 -7.20 -4.07
CA ASP A 34 -12.90 -7.84 -4.61
C ASP A 34 -12.55 -8.77 -5.78
N GLU A 35 -11.59 -8.37 -6.60
CA GLU A 35 -11.10 -9.15 -7.75
C GLU A 35 -10.19 -10.31 -7.32
N ASN A 36 -9.58 -10.23 -6.13
CA ASN A 36 -8.53 -11.15 -5.69
C ASN A 36 -8.69 -11.57 -4.21
N PRO A 37 -9.83 -12.15 -3.81
CA PRO A 37 -10.14 -12.42 -2.41
C PRO A 37 -9.19 -13.43 -1.75
N ASN A 38 -8.75 -14.45 -2.49
CA ASN A 38 -7.82 -15.47 -1.97
C ASN A 38 -6.44 -14.87 -1.61
N THR A 39 -5.94 -13.96 -2.45
CA THR A 39 -4.68 -13.27 -2.19
C THR A 39 -4.82 -12.28 -1.04
N ALA A 40 -5.95 -11.57 -0.93
CA ALA A 40 -6.26 -10.75 0.23
C ALA A 40 -6.26 -11.57 1.54
N ALA A 41 -6.89 -12.74 1.52
CA ALA A 41 -6.89 -13.67 2.66
C ALA A 41 -5.49 -14.19 2.99
N LYS A 42 -4.68 -14.56 1.99
CA LYS A 42 -3.29 -15.02 2.16
C LYS A 42 -2.44 -14.01 2.94
N TYR A 43 -2.61 -12.72 2.66
CA TYR A 43 -1.89 -11.64 3.36
C TYR A 43 -2.65 -11.09 4.58
N SER A 44 -3.67 -11.79 5.07
CA SER A 44 -4.46 -11.39 6.25
C SER A 44 -5.02 -9.95 6.14
N ILE A 45 -5.47 -9.54 4.96
CA ILE A 45 -6.09 -8.23 4.74
C ILE A 45 -7.50 -8.24 5.35
N ARG A 46 -7.62 -7.69 6.56
CA ARG A 46 -8.90 -7.60 7.31
C ARG A 46 -9.61 -6.26 7.16
N GLY A 47 -8.95 -5.28 6.55
CA GLY A 47 -9.48 -3.95 6.34
C GLY A 47 -8.72 -3.22 5.24
N ILE A 48 -9.38 -2.24 4.61
CA ILE A 48 -8.80 -1.42 3.57
C ILE A 48 -9.02 0.08 3.87
N PRO A 49 -8.09 0.96 3.45
CA PRO A 49 -6.85 0.66 2.74
C PRO A 49 -5.82 -0.05 3.63
N THR A 50 -5.03 -0.94 3.03
CA THR A 50 -3.85 -1.55 3.65
C THR A 50 -2.71 -1.42 2.64
N LEU A 51 -1.55 -0.96 3.10
CA LEU A 51 -0.31 -0.91 2.35
C LEU A 51 0.62 -2.03 2.85
N LEU A 52 1.03 -2.92 1.94
CA LEU A 52 2.03 -3.93 2.21
C LEU A 52 3.35 -3.51 1.57
N PHE A 53 4.44 -3.66 2.32
CA PHE A 53 5.79 -3.34 1.88
C PHE A 53 6.53 -4.64 1.62
N PHE A 54 7.03 -4.79 0.41
CA PHE A 54 7.75 -5.99 -0.02
C PHE A 54 9.23 -5.66 -0.26
N LYS A 55 10.12 -6.50 0.28
CA LYS A 55 11.56 -6.50 -0.06
C LYS A 55 11.98 -7.94 -0.32
N ASN A 56 12.64 -8.19 -1.45
CA ASN A 56 13.08 -9.54 -1.86
C ASN A 56 11.96 -10.60 -1.87
N GLY A 57 10.72 -10.19 -2.16
CA GLY A 57 9.56 -11.08 -2.22
C GLY A 57 8.87 -11.35 -0.88
N GLU A 58 9.42 -10.83 0.23
CA GLU A 58 8.85 -10.98 1.57
C GLU A 58 8.17 -9.70 2.05
N VAL A 59 7.12 -9.85 2.86
CA VAL A 59 6.46 -8.72 3.51
C VAL A 59 7.31 -8.27 4.70
N ILE A 60 7.88 -7.07 4.59
CA ILE A 60 8.71 -6.49 5.65
C ILE A 60 7.92 -5.56 6.58
N ASN A 61 6.78 -5.06 6.11
CA ASN A 61 5.93 -4.17 6.91
C ASN A 61 4.50 -4.09 6.34
N GLN A 62 3.58 -3.63 7.20
CA GLN A 62 2.17 -3.43 6.86
C GLN A 62 1.63 -2.19 7.59
N LEU A 63 0.98 -1.31 6.84
CA LEU A 63 0.22 -0.20 7.39
C LEU A 63 -1.26 -0.36 7.06
N VAL A 64 -2.13 -0.17 8.06
CA VAL A 64 -3.59 -0.29 7.92
C VAL A 64 -4.24 1.08 8.11
N GLY A 65 -5.27 1.36 7.31
CA GLY A 65 -6.01 2.61 7.33
C GLY A 65 -5.33 3.74 6.55
N VAL A 66 -5.92 4.93 6.64
CA VAL A 66 -5.37 6.14 6.03
C VAL A 66 -4.13 6.55 6.80
N GLN A 67 -3.02 6.72 6.08
CA GLN A 67 -1.72 7.05 6.68
C GLN A 67 -1.21 8.40 6.16
N PRO A 68 -0.56 9.21 7.02
CA PRO A 68 0.14 10.40 6.57
C PRO A 68 1.27 10.05 5.59
N LYS A 69 1.51 10.92 4.61
CA LYS A 69 2.61 10.77 3.64
C LYS A 69 3.96 10.54 4.32
N ALA A 70 4.25 11.29 5.38
CA ALA A 70 5.49 11.19 6.14
C ALA A 70 5.73 9.80 6.74
N SER A 71 4.68 9.13 7.23
CA SER A 71 4.79 7.78 7.80
C SER A 71 5.15 6.74 6.74
N ILE A 72 4.53 6.83 5.56
CA ILE A 72 4.83 5.95 4.42
C ILE A 72 6.25 6.22 3.93
N LYS A 73 6.61 7.50 3.77
CA LYS A 73 7.92 7.95 3.30
C LYS A 73 9.05 7.44 4.19
N LYS A 74 8.92 7.62 5.51
CA LYS A 74 9.89 7.14 6.50
C LYS A 74 10.16 5.65 6.33
N LEU A 75 9.11 4.84 6.19
CA LEU A 75 9.24 3.40 6.05
C LEU A 75 9.91 2.98 4.73
N LEU A 76 9.62 3.69 3.63
CA LEU A 76 10.33 3.48 2.37
C LEU A 76 11.82 3.81 2.51
N ASP A 77 12.15 4.97 3.08
CA ASP A 77 13.53 5.43 3.22
C ASP A 77 14.37 4.53 4.13
N GLU A 78 13.78 3.99 5.20
CA GLU A 78 14.43 3.01 6.10
C GLU A 78 14.71 1.66 5.42
N ASN A 79 14.04 1.34 4.31
CA ASN A 79 14.05 0.02 3.68
C ASN A 79 14.46 0.03 2.21
N LEU A 80 15.01 1.13 1.68
CA LEU A 80 15.65 1.15 0.36
C LEU A 80 16.88 0.22 0.27
#